data_AF-A0A1Z9PM40-F1
#
_entry.id   AF-A0A1Z9PM40-F1
#
_cell.length_a   1.000
_cell.length_b   1.000
_cell.length_c   1.000
_cell.angle_alpha   90.00
_cell.angle_beta   90.00
_cell.angle_gamma   90.00
#
_symmetry.space_group_name_H-M   'P 1'
#
loop_
_entity.id
_entity.type
_entity.pdbx_description
1 polymer ?
#
loop_
_entity_poly.entity_id
_entity_poly.type
_entity_poly.pdbx_seq_one_letter_code
_entity_poly.pdbx_strand_id
1 'polypeptide(L)'
;MSNPIDDSLNTTSEHSYVQKFNAHKDVPVKKDHAVEVDKDYEYSRAQLYSLIEKGQETLNGIMDVADSSGSPRAYEVAGQVLKSTADIADKLMDLQKKVKEIDETKNKTTNNVTNNAIFTGSTAELQKLIKQGFMDAK
;
A
#
# COMPACT_ATOMS: atom_id res chain seq x y z
N MET A 1 5.21 56.51 -6.70
CA MET A 1 6.47 56.75 -5.96
C MET A 1 7.26 55.46 -6.08
N SER A 2 8.40 55.46 -6.78
CA SER A 2 9.26 54.26 -6.92
C SER A 2 9.82 53.89 -5.55
N ASN A 3 9.92 52.60 -5.26
CA ASN A 3 10.59 52.16 -4.04
C ASN A 3 12.09 52.45 -4.20
N PRO A 4 12.75 53.05 -3.19
CA PRO A 4 14.18 53.39 -3.28
C PRO A 4 15.09 52.17 -3.50
N ILE A 5 14.59 50.96 -3.19
CA ILE A 5 15.27 49.69 -3.45
C ILE A 5 15.25 49.36 -4.95
N ASP A 6 14.13 49.57 -5.65
CA ASP A 6 13.98 49.28 -7.08
C ASP A 6 14.90 50.17 -7.94
N ASP A 7 15.02 51.46 -7.59
CA ASP A 7 15.95 52.39 -8.27
C ASP A 7 17.42 52.02 -8.02
N SER A 8 17.76 51.47 -6.85
CA SER A 8 19.14 51.05 -6.55
C SER A 8 19.57 49.78 -7.29
N LEU A 9 18.61 48.92 -7.65
CA LEU A 9 18.87 47.63 -8.29
C LEU A 9 18.62 47.65 -9.80
N ASN A 10 18.19 48.80 -10.35
CA ASN A 10 17.77 48.95 -11.74
C ASN A 10 16.76 47.87 -12.16
N THR A 11 15.84 47.54 -11.25
CA THR A 11 14.78 46.55 -11.49
C THR A 11 13.42 47.24 -11.36
N THR A 12 12.50 46.94 -12.28
CA THR A 12 11.11 47.35 -12.14
C THR A 12 10.33 46.19 -11.54
N SER A 13 9.94 46.32 -10.27
CA SER A 13 9.10 45.33 -9.59
C SER A 13 7.67 45.36 -10.13
N GLU A 14 7.38 44.58 -11.18
CA GLU A 14 6.00 44.32 -11.61
C GLU A 14 5.33 43.36 -10.63
N HIS A 15 4.42 43.88 -9.80
CA HIS A 15 3.53 43.04 -9.00
C HIS A 15 2.53 42.35 -9.92
N SER A 16 2.84 41.14 -10.36
CA SER A 16 1.87 40.28 -11.05
C SER A 16 0.76 39.89 -10.06
N TYR A 17 -0.47 40.31 -10.35
CA TYR A 17 -1.65 39.87 -9.60
C TYR A 17 -1.74 38.35 -9.64
N VAL A 18 -1.60 37.70 -8.48
CA VAL A 18 -1.85 36.26 -8.37
C VAL A 18 -3.34 36.04 -8.62
N GLN A 19 -3.66 35.34 -9.71
CA GLN A 19 -5.02 34.95 -10.03
C GLN A 19 -5.56 34.11 -8.85
N LYS A 20 -6.58 34.60 -8.14
CA LYS A 20 -7.22 33.85 -7.08
C LYS A 20 -7.82 32.59 -7.70
N PHE A 21 -7.22 31.44 -7.42
CA PHE A 21 -7.80 30.14 -7.80
C PHE A 21 -9.16 30.02 -7.12
N ASN A 22 -10.21 29.85 -7.93
CA ASN A 22 -11.55 29.59 -7.44
C ASN A 22 -11.53 28.38 -6.52
N ALA A 23 -12.05 28.54 -5.30
CA ALA A 23 -12.20 27.47 -4.33
C ALA A 23 -12.90 26.28 -5.01
N HIS A 24 -12.19 25.17 -5.14
CA HIS A 24 -12.77 23.93 -5.61
C HIS A 24 -13.92 23.56 -4.66
N LYS A 25 -15.11 23.41 -5.23
CA LYS A 25 -16.28 22.83 -4.56
C LYS A 25 -15.84 21.56 -3.85
N ASP A 26 -16.02 21.52 -2.53
CA ASP A 26 -15.81 20.34 -1.71
C ASP A 26 -16.74 19.22 -2.18
N VAL A 27 -16.25 18.40 -3.10
CA VAL A 27 -16.85 17.09 -3.38
C VAL A 27 -16.55 16.25 -2.14
N PRO A 28 -17.54 15.69 -1.45
CA PRO A 28 -17.28 14.78 -0.35
C PRO A 28 -16.65 13.52 -0.94
N VAL A 29 -15.32 13.48 -0.95
CA VAL A 29 -14.55 12.26 -1.24
C VAL A 29 -14.90 11.31 -0.11
N LYS A 30 -15.80 10.37 -0.38
CA LYS A 30 -15.94 9.18 0.46
C LYS A 30 -14.56 8.54 0.50
N LYS A 31 -13.87 8.64 1.64
CA LYS A 31 -12.61 7.95 1.87
C LYS A 31 -12.92 6.47 1.93
N ASP A 32 -12.86 5.80 0.79
CA ASP A 32 -12.84 4.34 0.75
C ASP A 32 -11.50 3.91 1.35
N HIS A 33 -11.48 3.61 2.64
CA HIS A 33 -10.30 3.12 3.35
C HIS A 33 -9.70 1.86 2.71
N ALA A 34 -10.50 1.08 1.98
CA ALA A 34 -10.00 -0.07 1.21
C ALA A 34 -9.06 0.37 0.07
N VAL A 35 -9.40 1.45 -0.63
CA VAL A 35 -8.59 2.01 -1.73
C VAL A 35 -7.30 2.65 -1.20
N GLU A 36 -7.30 3.12 0.04
CA GLU A 36 -6.12 3.69 0.71
C GLU A 36 -5.09 2.59 1.05
N VAL A 37 -5.54 1.45 1.59
CA VAL A 37 -4.66 0.31 1.93
C VAL A 37 -3.98 -0.28 0.70
N ASP A 38 -4.70 -0.47 -0.41
CA ASP A 38 -4.11 -1.00 -1.64
C ASP A 38 -3.07 -0.04 -2.24
N LYS A 39 -3.33 1.27 -2.16
CA LYS A 39 -2.37 2.30 -2.59
C LYS A 39 -1.12 2.31 -1.72
N ASP A 40 -1.27 2.23 -0.40
CA ASP A 40 -0.15 2.22 0.53
C ASP A 40 0.71 0.96 0.36
N TYR A 41 0.07 -0.18 0.06
CA TYR A 41 0.75 -1.43 -0.29
C TYR A 41 1.57 -1.28 -1.58
N GLU A 42 0.94 -0.85 -2.67
CA GLU A 42 1.64 -0.69 -3.96
C GLU A 42 2.75 0.35 -3.87
N TYR A 43 2.52 1.45 -3.15
CA TYR A 43 3.54 2.46 -2.89
C TYR A 43 4.72 1.87 -2.11
N SER A 44 4.46 1.18 -1.01
CA SER A 44 5.50 0.56 -0.19
C SER A 44 6.28 -0.50 -0.97
N ARG A 45 5.59 -1.32 -1.76
CA ARG A 45 6.20 -2.31 -2.64
C ARG A 45 7.10 -1.66 -3.71
N ALA A 46 6.63 -0.60 -4.36
CA ALA A 46 7.42 0.16 -5.33
C ALA A 46 8.66 0.81 -4.70
N GLN A 47 8.53 1.37 -3.49
CA GLN A 47 9.66 1.93 -2.75
C GLN A 47 10.70 0.86 -2.42
N LEU A 48 10.28 -0.32 -1.95
CA LEU A 48 11.19 -1.41 -1.64
C LEU A 48 11.94 -1.90 -2.89
N TYR A 49 11.26 -2.04 -4.04
CA TYR A 49 11.96 -2.37 -5.29
C TYR A 49 12.98 -1.30 -5.70
N SER A 50 12.61 -0.02 -5.62
CA SER A 50 13.53 1.06 -5.96
C SER A 50 14.77 1.05 -5.06
N LEU A 51 14.61 0.74 -3.78
CA LEU A 51 15.73 0.62 -2.85
C LEU A 51 16.62 -0.61 -3.16
N ILE A 52 16.03 -1.73 -3.56
CA ILE A 52 16.79 -2.92 -3.97
C ILE A 52 17.62 -2.62 -5.22
N GLU A 53 17.02 -1.99 -6.23
CA GLU A 53 17.71 -1.61 -7.47
C GLU A 53 18.87 -0.65 -7.19
N LYS A 54 18.63 0.41 -6.42
CA LYS A 54 19.68 1.34 -5.97
C LYS A 54 20.74 0.64 -5.11
N GLY A 55 20.35 -0.34 -4.29
CA GLY A 55 21.26 -1.16 -3.49
C GLY A 55 22.21 -1.98 -4.36
N GLN A 56 21.70 -2.58 -5.44
CA GLN A 56 22.51 -3.31 -6.41
C GLN A 56 23.44 -2.39 -7.21
N GLU A 57 22.96 -1.23 -7.65
CA GLU A 57 23.78 -0.22 -8.33
C GLU A 57 24.90 0.29 -7.41
N THR A 58 24.56 0.61 -6.15
CA THR A 58 25.53 1.04 -5.14
C THR A 58 26.56 -0.05 -4.87
N LEU A 59 26.11 -1.31 -4.77
CA LEU A 59 27.00 -2.45 -4.58
C LEU A 59 28.00 -2.57 -5.73
N ASN A 60 27.53 -2.48 -6.98
CA ASN A 60 28.39 -2.52 -8.16
C ASN A 60 29.40 -1.36 -8.16
N GLY A 61 28.96 -0.13 -7.90
CA GLY A 61 29.85 1.03 -7.85
C GLY A 61 30.91 0.93 -6.75
N ILE A 62 30.56 0.37 -5.59
CA ILE A 62 31.55 0.10 -4.52
C ILE A 62 32.50 -1.01 -4.96
N MET A 63 32.02 -2.04 -5.66
CA MET A 63 32.87 -3.13 -6.13
C MET A 63 33.87 -2.66 -7.18
N ASP A 64 33.48 -1.78 -8.10
CA ASP A 64 34.38 -1.15 -9.06
C ASP A 64 35.50 -0.36 -8.36
N VAL A 65 35.15 0.38 -7.30
CA VAL A 65 36.12 1.10 -6.45
C VAL A 65 36.99 0.13 -5.66
N ALA A 66 36.42 -0.94 -5.13
CA ALA A 66 37.14 -1.96 -4.37
C ALA A 66 38.18 -2.67 -5.24
N ASP A 67 37.81 -3.07 -6.46
CA ASP A 67 38.69 -3.71 -7.43
C ASP A 67 39.79 -2.75 -7.92
N SER A 68 39.43 -1.48 -8.18
CA SER A 68 40.39 -0.46 -8.63
C SER A 68 41.40 -0.07 -7.54
N SER A 69 40.97 -0.02 -6.28
CA SER A 69 41.81 0.40 -5.15
C SER A 69 42.47 -0.76 -4.39
N GLY A 70 41.99 -1.99 -4.60
CA GLY A 70 42.38 -3.16 -3.81
C GLY A 70 42.12 -3.01 -2.31
N SER A 71 41.24 -2.08 -1.90
CA SER A 71 41.07 -1.70 -0.51
C SER A 71 40.22 -2.73 0.25
N PRO A 72 40.75 -3.42 1.28
CA PRO A 72 39.96 -4.35 2.11
C PRO A 72 38.74 -3.68 2.74
N ARG A 73 38.84 -2.39 3.04
CA ARG A 73 37.75 -1.61 3.63
C ARG A 73 36.58 -1.44 2.67
N ALA A 74 36.83 -1.32 1.36
CA ALA A 74 35.77 -1.17 0.38
C ALA A 74 34.92 -2.45 0.29
N TYR A 75 35.54 -3.64 0.36
CA TYR A 75 34.82 -4.91 0.40
C TYR A 75 34.00 -5.11 1.68
N GLU A 76 34.45 -4.61 2.83
CA GLU A 76 33.63 -4.62 4.06
C GLU A 76 32.37 -3.78 3.90
N VAL A 77 32.49 -2.59 3.32
CA VAL A 77 31.36 -1.70 3.07
C VAL A 77 30.43 -2.33 2.03
N ALA A 78 30.96 -2.96 0.97
CA ALA A 78 30.17 -3.73 0.01
C ALA A 78 29.36 -4.84 0.71
N GLY A 79 29.98 -5.57 1.64
CA GLY A 79 29.28 -6.58 2.46
C GLY A 79 28.16 -5.98 3.33
N GLN A 80 28.37 -4.78 3.87
CA GLN A 80 27.33 -4.06 4.63
C GLN A 80 26.16 -3.61 3.74
N VAL A 81 26.45 -3.10 2.54
CA VAL A 81 25.42 -2.72 1.55
C VAL A 81 24.65 -3.94 1.07
N LEU A 82 25.34 -5.05 0.82
CA LEU A 82 24.70 -6.32 0.46
C LEU A 82 23.76 -6.81 1.57
N LYS A 83 24.21 -6.78 2.83
CA LYS A 83 23.37 -7.13 3.98
C LYS A 83 22.14 -6.23 4.07
N SER A 84 22.31 -4.91 3.95
CA SER A 84 21.18 -3.97 3.95
C SER A 84 20.21 -4.23 2.79
N THR A 85 20.71 -4.62 1.62
CA THR A 85 19.88 -4.95 0.45
C THR A 85 19.10 -6.25 0.68
N ALA A 86 19.72 -7.25 1.31
CA ALA A 86 19.06 -8.48 1.73
C ALA A 86 17.94 -8.21 2.75
N ASP A 87 18.20 -7.39 3.77
CA ASP A 87 17.19 -7.00 4.77
C ASP A 87 15.98 -6.28 4.13
N ILE A 88 16.20 -5.52 3.04
CA ILE A 88 15.13 -4.87 2.27
C ILE A 88 14.34 -5.90 1.45
N ALA A 89 15.01 -6.89 0.86
CA ALA A 89 14.35 -7.99 0.16
C ALA A 89 13.48 -8.83 1.11
N ASP A 90 13.95 -9.10 2.32
CA ASP A 90 13.15 -9.78 3.36
C ASP A 90 11.93 -8.95 3.76
N LYS A 91 12.07 -7.63 3.93
CA LYS A 91 10.93 -6.73 4.18
C LYS A 91 9.89 -6.75 3.05
N LEU A 92 10.32 -6.92 1.79
CA LEU A 92 9.41 -7.05 0.65
C LEU A 92 8.60 -8.36 0.73
N MET A 93 9.24 -9.46 1.13
CA MET A 93 8.55 -10.73 1.37
C MET A 93 7.57 -10.62 2.55
N ASP A 94 7.96 -9.95 3.64
CA ASP A 94 7.10 -9.76 4.81
C ASP A 94 5.90 -8.86 4.52
N LEU A 95 6.06 -7.84 3.67
CA LEU A 95 4.97 -7.01 3.19
C LEU A 95 3.92 -7.83 2.43
N GLN A 96 4.36 -8.75 1.56
CA GLN A 96 3.46 -9.67 0.86
C GLN A 96 2.70 -10.60 1.82
N LYS A 97 3.39 -11.14 2.84
CA LYS A 97 2.74 -11.98 3.85
C LYS A 97 1.68 -11.22 4.64
N LYS A 98 1.99 -10.00 5.09
CA LYS A 98 1.05 -9.17 5.87
C LYS A 98 -0.22 -8.83 5.09
N VAL A 99 -0.11 -8.51 3.81
CA VAL A 99 -1.30 -8.24 2.98
C VAL A 99 -2.15 -9.49 2.80
N LYS A 100 -1.52 -10.64 2.57
CA LYS A 100 -2.24 -11.92 2.48
C LYS A 100 -2.94 -12.28 3.79
N GLU A 101 -2.29 -12.09 4.94
CA GLU A 101 -2.89 -12.31 6.26
C GLU A 101 -4.07 -11.37 6.53
N ILE A 102 -3.97 -10.09 6.15
CA ILE A 102 -5.08 -9.12 6.27
C ILE A 102 -6.28 -9.56 5.42
N ASP A 103 -6.04 -10.04 4.21
CA ASP A 103 -7.10 -10.50 3.31
C ASP A 103 -7.75 -11.81 3.80
N GLU A 104 -6.95 -12.78 4.25
CA GLU A 104 -7.46 -14.03 4.85
C GLU A 104 -8.29 -13.77 6.13
N THR A 105 -7.93 -12.75 6.92
CA THR A 105 -8.68 -12.36 8.12
C THR A 105 -10.04 -11.77 7.77
N LYS A 106 -10.16 -11.00 6.68
CA LYS A 106 -11.45 -10.50 6.17
C LYS A 106 -12.36 -11.62 5.69
N ASN A 107 -11.81 -12.66 5.05
CA ASN A 107 -12.57 -13.79 4.53
C ASN A 107 -13.06 -14.77 5.61
N LYS A 108 -12.40 -14.84 6.77
CA LYS A 108 -12.82 -15.73 7.88
C LYS A 108 -14.10 -15.27 8.59
N THR A 109 -14.45 -13.99 8.56
CA THR A 109 -15.61 -13.46 9.29
C THR A 109 -16.95 -13.71 8.57
N THR A 110 -16.94 -14.15 7.31
CA THR A 110 -18.16 -14.36 6.50
C THR A 110 -18.56 -15.82 6.34
N ASN A 111 -18.28 -16.68 7.32
CA ASN A 111 -19.00 -17.95 7.44
C ASN A 111 -20.39 -17.69 8.03
N ASN A 112 -21.22 -16.92 7.32
CA ASN A 112 -22.66 -17.00 7.50
C ASN A 112 -23.06 -18.34 6.90
N VAL A 113 -23.01 -19.38 7.74
CA VAL A 113 -23.45 -20.73 7.39
C VAL A 113 -24.94 -20.60 7.09
N THR A 114 -25.30 -20.32 5.84
CA THR A 114 -26.66 -20.48 5.35
C THR A 114 -26.98 -21.95 5.50
N ASN A 115 -27.64 -22.26 6.61
CA ASN A 115 -28.21 -23.56 6.94
C ASN A 115 -29.33 -23.84 5.93
N ASN A 116 -28.95 -24.08 4.68
CA ASN A 116 -29.83 -24.60 3.67
C ASN A 116 -29.97 -26.10 4.00
N ALA A 117 -30.83 -26.40 4.97
CA ALA A 117 -31.22 -27.76 5.28
C ALA A 117 -31.94 -28.34 4.05
N ILE A 118 -31.16 -28.88 3.12
CA ILE A 118 -31.66 -29.70 2.03
C ILE A 118 -32.19 -30.97 2.70
N PHE A 119 -33.50 -31.01 2.91
CA PHE A 119 -34.17 -32.18 3.45
C PHE A 119 -34.12 -33.30 2.41
N THR A 120 -33.22 -34.26 2.60
CA THR A 120 -33.06 -35.44 1.74
C THR A 120 -33.98 -36.57 2.18
N GLY A 121 -35.29 -36.30 2.21
CA GLY A 121 -36.35 -37.28 2.48
C GLY A 121 -37.43 -37.22 1.41
N SER A 122 -38.41 -38.14 1.45
CA SER A 122 -39.48 -38.12 0.45
C SER A 122 -40.38 -36.88 0.64
N THR A 123 -41.03 -36.42 -0.43
CA THR A 123 -42.00 -35.31 -0.37
C THR A 123 -43.12 -35.57 0.65
N ALA A 124 -43.40 -36.83 0.96
CA ALA A 124 -44.37 -37.24 1.99
C ALA A 124 -43.86 -36.96 3.42
N GLU A 125 -42.56 -37.09 3.70
CA GLU A 125 -41.99 -36.77 5.02
C GLU A 125 -41.88 -35.26 5.24
N LEU A 126 -41.61 -34.48 4.19
CA LEU A 126 -41.72 -33.01 4.23
C LEU A 126 -43.13 -32.55 4.62
N GLN A 127 -44.16 -33.15 4.00
CA GLN A 127 -45.55 -32.80 4.32
C GLN A 127 -45.94 -33.19 5.74
N LYS A 128 -45.43 -34.31 6.27
CA LYS A 128 -45.66 -34.70 7.67
C LYS A 128 -45.02 -33.71 8.64
N LEU A 129 -43.79 -33.28 8.37
CA LEU A 129 -43.06 -32.33 9.22
C LEU A 129 -43.72 -30.95 9.24
N ILE A 130 -44.19 -30.47 8.08
CA ILE A 130 -44.96 -29.21 7.99
C ILE A 130 -46.28 -29.31 8.75
N LYS A 131 -47.01 -30.44 8.64
CA LYS A 131 -48.27 -30.64 9.36
C LYS A 131 -48.05 -30.76 10.88
N GLN A 132 -47.00 -31.46 11.31
CA GLN A 132 -46.66 -31.59 12.72
C GLN A 132 -46.30 -30.23 13.33
N GLY A 133 -45.47 -29.43 12.64
CA GLY A 133 -45.12 -28.08 13.09
C GLY A 133 -46.30 -27.10 13.18
N PHE A 134 -47.38 -27.32 12.42
CA PHE A 134 -48.63 -26.58 12.55
C PHE A 134 -49.53 -27.07 13.70
N MET A 135 -49.42 -28.34 14.07
CA MET A 135 -50.24 -28.94 15.14
C MET A 135 -49.63 -28.72 16.54
N ASP A 136 -48.31 -28.58 16.64
CA ASP A 136 -47.61 -28.29 17.90
C ASP A 136 -47.69 -26.79 18.29
N ALA A 137 -48.16 -25.92 17.39
CA ALA A 137 -48.32 -24.48 17.60
C ALA A 137 -49.72 -24.09 18.16
N LYS A 138 -50.46 -25.04 18.72
CA LYS A 138 -51.79 -24.85 19.30
C LYS A 138 -51.86 -25.45 20.70
#